data_AF-K1SHY4-F1
#
_entry.id   AF-K1SHY4-F1
#
_cell.length_a   1.000
_cell.length_b   1.000
_cell.length_c   1.000
_cell.angle_alpha   90.00
_cell.angle_beta   90.00
_cell.angle_gamma   90.00
#
_symmetry.space_group_name_H-M   'P 1'
#
loop_
_entity.id
_entity.type
_entity.pdbx_description
1 polymer ?
#
loop_
_entity_poly.entity_id
_entity_poly.type
_entity_poly.pdbx_seq_one_letter_code
_entity_poly.pdbx_strand_id
1 'polypeptide(L)'
;MKKQIAEPEKIIGNANQRNILQSRYKEDTIPEKQKEQLISQSGVLSMGFTKSMIDKLLPPPVLKRNPHYASSAPMKLWREDDVRSVMGTQEFQTMAAKAVARKAASAKAVETKRKNAEAIADELIASIHVTRWDMPILEEATLNAKQEWYLEHG
;
A
#
# COMPACT_ATOMS: atom_id res chain seq x y z
N MET A 1 -94.13 15.58 -17.12
CA MET A 1 -93.48 14.32 -17.54
C MET A 1 -92.03 14.60 -17.89
N LYS A 2 -91.12 13.81 -17.30
CA LYS A 2 -89.68 13.55 -17.63
C LYS A 2 -88.62 14.65 -17.37
N LYS A 3 -87.61 14.23 -16.58
CA LYS A 3 -86.33 14.90 -16.22
C LYS A 3 -85.24 14.59 -17.25
N GLN A 4 -84.25 15.49 -17.39
CA GLN A 4 -82.81 15.26 -17.72
C GLN A 4 -82.12 16.65 -17.75
N ILE A 5 -81.31 17.08 -16.78
CA ILE A 5 -79.92 16.76 -16.37
C ILE A 5 -78.84 17.10 -17.44
N ALA A 6 -77.98 18.08 -17.07
CA ALA A 6 -76.59 18.41 -17.48
C ALA A 6 -76.35 18.82 -18.96
N GLU A 7 -75.43 19.74 -19.33
CA GLU A 7 -74.08 20.04 -18.84
C GLU A 7 -73.66 21.52 -19.06
N PRO A 8 -72.66 22.03 -18.29
CA PRO A 8 -72.11 23.37 -18.42
C PRO A 8 -71.12 23.54 -19.58
N GLU A 9 -71.02 24.80 -19.99
CA GLU A 9 -70.17 25.39 -21.02
C GLU A 9 -68.74 24.81 -21.08
N LYS A 10 -68.32 24.41 -22.29
CA LYS A 10 -66.92 24.16 -22.63
C LYS A 10 -66.13 25.46 -22.51
N ILE A 11 -65.57 25.74 -21.34
CA ILE A 11 -64.43 26.64 -21.22
C ILE A 11 -63.25 25.90 -21.86
N ILE A 12 -62.82 26.38 -23.02
CA ILE A 12 -61.64 25.93 -23.73
C ILE A 12 -60.42 26.34 -22.90
N GLY A 13 -60.09 25.50 -21.92
CA GLY A 13 -58.90 25.60 -21.10
C GLY A 13 -57.67 25.36 -21.98
N ASN A 14 -56.97 26.46 -22.26
CA ASN A 14 -55.68 26.53 -22.93
C ASN A 14 -54.73 25.42 -22.43
N ALA A 15 -54.34 24.52 -23.35
CA ALA A 15 -53.42 23.41 -23.10
C ALA A 15 -52.03 23.84 -22.59
N ASN A 16 -51.75 25.15 -22.55
CA ASN A 16 -50.48 25.73 -22.16
C ASN A 16 -50.32 26.03 -20.65
N GLN A 17 -51.23 25.54 -19.79
CA GLN A 17 -51.07 25.63 -18.33
C GLN A 17 -50.67 24.31 -17.66
N ARG A 18 -50.75 23.17 -18.36
CA ARG A 18 -50.29 21.87 -17.81
C ARG A 18 -48.78 21.67 -17.90
N ASN A 19 -48.10 22.43 -18.76
CA ASN A 19 -46.64 22.33 -18.92
C ASN A 19 -45.83 23.14 -17.88
N ILE A 20 -46.48 24.04 -17.13
CA ILE A 20 -45.80 24.90 -16.13
C ILE A 20 -45.82 24.26 -14.73
N LEU A 21 -46.69 23.27 -14.50
CA LEU A 21 -46.75 22.53 -13.24
C LEU A 21 -45.95 21.22 -13.28
N GLN A 22 -45.62 20.70 -14.46
CA GLN A 22 -44.72 19.53 -14.60
C GLN A 22 -43.24 19.92 -14.68
N SER A 23 -42.90 21.17 -15.03
CA SER A 23 -41.51 21.63 -15.05
C SER A 23 -40.95 22.06 -13.69
N ARG A 24 -41.80 22.11 -12.65
CA ARG A 24 -41.41 22.48 -11.26
C ARG A 24 -41.09 21.28 -10.37
N TYR A 25 -41.30 20.07 -10.86
CA TYR A 25 -40.82 18.85 -10.23
C TYR A 25 -39.80 18.16 -11.15
N LYS A 26 -38.84 18.93 -11.68
CA LYS A 26 -37.51 18.34 -11.82
C LYS A 26 -37.06 18.13 -10.40
N GLU A 27 -37.36 16.93 -9.91
CA GLU A 27 -36.79 16.35 -8.72
C GLU A 27 -35.35 16.82 -8.64
N ASP A 28 -35.08 17.67 -7.65
CA ASP A 28 -33.78 17.71 -7.03
C ASP A 28 -33.52 16.27 -6.58
N THR A 29 -33.00 15.46 -7.50
CA THR A 29 -32.37 14.19 -7.19
C THR A 29 -31.26 14.56 -6.23
N ILE A 30 -31.60 14.53 -4.95
CA ILE A 30 -30.67 14.51 -3.82
C ILE A 30 -29.57 13.56 -4.28
N PRO A 31 -28.33 14.04 -4.50
CA PRO A 31 -27.31 13.22 -5.10
C PRO A 31 -27.24 11.93 -4.29
N GLU A 32 -27.47 10.82 -4.99
CA GLU A 32 -27.42 9.46 -4.47
C GLU A 32 -26.30 9.42 -3.46
N LYS A 33 -26.67 9.31 -2.17
CA LYS A 33 -25.78 9.41 -1.02
C LYS A 33 -24.56 8.57 -1.34
N GLN A 34 -23.48 9.23 -1.78
CA GLN A 34 -22.27 8.57 -2.27
C GLN A 34 -21.93 7.54 -1.21
N LYS A 35 -22.04 6.25 -1.56
CA LYS A 35 -21.80 5.18 -0.59
C LYS A 35 -20.45 5.50 0.04
N GLU A 36 -20.44 5.87 1.32
CA GLU A 36 -19.22 6.29 2.00
C GLU A 36 -18.20 5.16 1.85
N GLN A 37 -17.32 5.31 0.87
CA GLN A 37 -16.42 4.25 0.49
C GLN A 37 -15.30 4.27 1.51
N LEU A 38 -15.31 3.26 2.37
CA LEU A 38 -14.30 3.10 3.41
C LEU A 38 -13.13 2.32 2.84
N ILE A 39 -11.95 2.90 2.94
CA ILE A 39 -10.70 2.26 2.54
C ILE A 39 -9.89 1.85 3.77
N SER A 40 -9.26 0.68 3.68
CA SER A 40 -8.40 0.16 4.74
C SER A 40 -7.06 0.87 4.78
N GLN A 41 -6.31 0.67 5.87
CA GLN A 41 -4.94 1.15 5.96
C GLN A 41 -4.06 0.66 4.80
N SER A 42 -4.22 -0.58 4.35
CA SER A 42 -3.49 -1.12 3.19
C SER A 42 -3.87 -0.38 1.90
N GLY A 43 -5.15 -0.02 1.72
CA GLY A 43 -5.60 0.81 0.62
C GLY A 43 -4.94 2.20 0.64
N VAL A 44 -4.99 2.88 1.80
CA VAL A 44 -4.37 4.21 1.98
C VAL A 44 -2.85 4.18 1.68
N LEU A 45 -2.13 3.17 2.16
CA LEU A 45 -0.70 3.02 1.87
C LEU A 45 -0.43 2.81 0.38
N SER A 46 -1.30 2.08 -0.32
CA SER A 46 -1.19 1.85 -1.77
C SER A 46 -1.40 3.13 -2.58
N MET A 47 -2.11 4.12 -2.03
CA MET A 47 -2.29 5.45 -2.63
C MET A 47 -1.09 6.38 -2.45
N GLY A 48 0.02 5.89 -1.86
CA GLY A 48 1.27 6.64 -1.72
C GLY A 48 1.50 7.27 -0.34
N PHE A 49 0.60 7.04 0.61
CA PHE A 49 0.81 7.46 1.99
C PHE A 49 1.87 6.59 2.68
N THR A 50 2.62 7.20 3.58
CA THR A 50 3.43 6.50 4.59
C THR A 50 2.69 6.47 5.92
N LYS A 51 3.04 5.56 6.84
CA LYS A 51 2.42 5.54 8.19
C LYS A 51 2.48 6.90 8.89
N SER A 52 3.63 7.59 8.82
CA SER A 52 3.76 8.93 9.39
C SER A 52 2.87 9.98 8.71
N MET A 53 2.54 9.83 7.43
CA MET A 53 1.59 10.74 6.77
C MET A 53 0.17 10.45 7.22
N ILE A 54 -0.19 9.17 7.38
CA ILE A 54 -1.49 8.76 7.90
C ILE A 54 -1.71 9.38 9.29
N ASP A 55 -0.72 9.27 10.18
CA ASP A 55 -0.84 9.76 11.55
C ASP A 55 -0.89 11.30 11.65
N LYS A 56 -0.41 12.03 10.63
CA LYS A 56 -0.32 13.50 10.64
C LYS A 56 -1.43 14.19 9.85
N LEU A 57 -1.81 13.61 8.72
CA LEU A 57 -2.63 14.29 7.71
C LEU A 57 -4.07 13.76 7.67
N LEU A 58 -4.28 12.50 8.05
CA LEU A 58 -5.62 11.91 8.02
C LEU A 58 -6.32 12.08 9.36
N PRO A 59 -7.66 12.20 9.35
CA PRO A 59 -8.43 12.14 10.58
C PRO A 59 -8.29 10.78 11.28
N PRO A 60 -8.65 10.68 12.57
CA PRO A 60 -8.67 9.41 13.28
C PRO A 60 -9.49 8.35 12.53
N PRO A 61 -8.98 7.11 12.41
CA PRO A 61 -9.66 6.05 11.68
C PRO A 61 -10.92 5.57 12.39
N VAL A 62 -11.86 5.07 11.60
CA VAL A 62 -12.94 4.22 12.10
C VAL A 62 -12.37 2.82 12.35
N LEU A 63 -12.48 2.35 13.59
CA LEU A 63 -12.02 1.02 13.98
C LEU A 63 -13.15 0.00 13.77
N LYS A 64 -12.86 -1.08 13.05
CA LYS A 64 -13.76 -2.24 12.90
C LYS A 64 -13.07 -3.52 13.34
N ARG A 65 -13.85 -4.54 13.68
CA ARG A 65 -13.33 -5.88 13.99
C ARG A 65 -12.48 -6.39 12.83
N ASN A 66 -11.33 -6.96 13.15
CA ASN A 66 -10.44 -7.52 12.14
C ASN A 66 -11.10 -8.75 11.48
N PRO A 67 -11.18 -8.79 10.14
CA PRO A 67 -11.88 -9.86 9.43
C PRO A 67 -11.17 -11.22 9.53
N HIS A 68 -9.86 -11.24 9.74
CA HIS A 68 -9.11 -12.49 9.84
C HIS A 68 -9.24 -13.13 11.23
N TYR A 69 -9.06 -12.34 12.29
CA TYR A 69 -9.09 -12.83 13.67
C TYR A 69 -9.65 -11.78 14.62
N ALA A 70 -10.67 -12.15 15.40
CA ALA A 70 -11.34 -11.24 16.33
C ALA A 70 -10.42 -10.70 17.44
N SER A 71 -9.42 -11.49 17.84
CA SER A 71 -8.43 -11.16 18.88
C SER A 71 -7.29 -10.29 18.37
N SER A 72 -7.15 -10.11 17.05
CA SER A 72 -6.11 -9.27 16.46
C SER A 72 -6.47 -7.79 16.56
N ALA A 73 -5.47 -6.94 16.32
CA ALA A 73 -5.66 -5.49 16.28
C ALA A 73 -6.82 -5.10 15.34
N PRO A 74 -7.71 -4.19 15.76
CA PRO A 74 -8.84 -3.73 14.95
C PRO A 74 -8.38 -3.17 13.59
N MET A 75 -9.19 -3.41 12.56
CA MET A 75 -8.99 -2.86 11.23
C MET A 75 -9.28 -1.36 11.22
N LYS A 76 -8.32 -0.57 10.75
CA LYS A 76 -8.43 0.89 10.60
C LYS A 76 -8.99 1.22 9.22
N LEU A 77 -10.05 2.02 9.18
CA LEU A 77 -10.74 2.47 7.97
C LEU A 77 -10.83 4.00 7.92
N TRP A 78 -10.73 4.56 6.71
CA TRP A 78 -10.93 5.99 6.43
C TRP A 78 -11.94 6.16 5.31
N ARG A 79 -12.61 7.32 5.26
CA ARG A 79 -13.39 7.69 4.08
C ARG A 79 -12.43 7.98 2.93
N GLU A 80 -12.76 7.46 1.76
CA GLU A 80 -11.95 7.65 0.57
C GLU A 80 -11.85 9.14 0.20
N ASP A 81 -12.92 9.90 0.37
CA ASP A 81 -12.97 11.34 0.06
C ASP A 81 -12.01 12.15 0.93
N ASP A 82 -11.90 11.84 2.22
CA ASP A 82 -10.96 12.50 3.13
C ASP A 82 -9.52 12.26 2.66
N VAL A 83 -9.22 11.01 2.29
CA VAL A 83 -7.89 10.61 1.83
C VAL A 83 -7.55 11.31 0.51
N ARG A 84 -8.48 11.34 -0.45
CA ARG A 84 -8.31 12.03 -1.73
C ARG A 84 -8.18 13.54 -1.55
N SER A 85 -8.95 14.14 -0.65
CA SER A 85 -8.85 15.56 -0.33
C SER A 85 -7.46 15.90 0.22
N VAL A 86 -6.95 15.08 1.14
CA VAL A 86 -5.59 15.24 1.68
C VAL A 86 -4.52 15.07 0.60
N MET A 87 -4.69 14.17 -0.37
CA MET A 87 -3.75 14.04 -1.49
C MET A 87 -3.64 15.32 -2.34
N GLY A 88 -4.71 16.11 -2.41
CA GLY A 88 -4.72 17.40 -3.09
C GLY A 88 -3.98 18.51 -2.34
N THR A 89 -3.62 18.30 -1.08
CA THR A 89 -2.97 19.33 -0.25
C THR A 89 -1.49 19.48 -0.56
N GLN A 90 -0.98 20.71 -0.42
CA GLN A 90 0.44 20.98 -0.57
C GLN A 90 1.26 20.22 0.48
N GLU A 91 0.75 20.08 1.71
CA GLU A 91 1.44 19.38 2.78
C GLU A 91 1.71 17.92 2.40
N PHE A 92 0.69 17.21 1.91
CA PHE A 92 0.85 15.86 1.39
C PHE A 92 1.91 15.80 0.28
N GLN A 93 1.84 16.68 -0.72
CA GLN A 93 2.77 16.68 -1.84
C GLN A 93 4.23 16.86 -1.39
N THR A 94 4.47 17.79 -0.45
CA THR A 94 5.83 18.00 0.09
C THR A 94 6.34 16.79 0.86
N MET A 95 5.48 16.15 1.67
CA MET A 95 5.85 14.95 2.41
C MET A 95 6.08 13.77 1.47
N ALA A 96 5.24 13.61 0.44
CA ALA A 96 5.33 12.57 -0.57
C ALA A 96 6.66 12.68 -1.35
N ALA A 97 7.00 13.89 -1.81
CA ALA A 97 8.29 14.14 -2.47
C ALA A 97 9.49 13.79 -1.57
N LYS A 98 9.43 14.18 -0.28
CA LYS A 98 10.46 13.81 0.71
C LYS A 98 10.55 12.29 0.90
N ALA A 99 9.42 11.59 0.94
CA ALA A 99 9.40 10.14 1.10
C ALA A 99 10.00 9.42 -0.11
N VAL A 100 9.69 9.87 -1.33
CA VAL A 100 10.29 9.36 -2.57
C VAL A 100 11.81 9.56 -2.58
N ALA A 101 12.28 10.76 -2.23
CA ALA A 101 13.71 11.07 -2.17
C ALA A 101 14.44 10.17 -1.15
N ARG A 102 13.86 9.95 0.03
CA ARG A 102 14.41 9.03 1.04
C ARG A 102 14.48 7.59 0.52
N LYS A 103 13.41 7.11 -0.13
CA LYS A 103 13.39 5.76 -0.72
C LYS A 103 14.48 5.57 -1.76
N ALA A 104 14.68 6.57 -2.64
CA ALA A 104 15.74 6.53 -3.64
C ALA A 104 17.15 6.52 -3.01
N ALA A 105 17.38 7.35 -2.00
CA ALA A 105 18.65 7.37 -1.27
C ALA A 105 18.95 6.04 -0.57
N SER A 106 17.94 5.46 0.10
CA SER A 106 18.08 4.14 0.74
C SER A 106 18.36 3.03 -0.28
N ALA A 107 17.67 3.03 -1.43
CA ALA A 107 17.92 2.06 -2.49
C ALA A 107 19.37 2.13 -3.00
N LYS A 108 19.91 3.34 -3.21
CA LYS A 108 21.31 3.54 -3.57
C LYS A 108 22.27 2.98 -2.53
N ALA A 109 22.01 3.25 -1.24
CA ALA A 109 22.86 2.76 -0.16
C ALA A 109 22.85 1.23 -0.04
N VAL A 110 21.69 0.59 -0.21
CA VAL A 110 21.57 -0.87 -0.24
C VAL A 110 22.36 -1.45 -1.40
N GLU A 111 22.23 -0.85 -2.59
CA GLU A 111 22.94 -1.29 -3.77
C GLU A 111 24.47 -1.17 -3.60
N THR A 112 24.95 -0.09 -3.00
CA THR A 112 26.38 0.03 -2.65
C THR A 112 26.82 -1.07 -1.70
N LYS A 113 26.04 -1.36 -0.64
CA LYS A 113 26.38 -2.44 0.30
C LYS A 113 26.41 -3.80 -0.38
N ARG A 114 25.47 -4.07 -1.28
CA ARG A 114 25.42 -5.30 -2.08
C ARG A 114 26.69 -5.45 -2.92
N LYS A 115 27.05 -4.42 -3.70
CA LYS A 115 28.27 -4.43 -4.53
C LYS A 115 29.54 -4.62 -3.70
N ASN A 116 29.64 -3.96 -2.55
CA ASN A 116 30.80 -4.12 -1.68
C ASN A 116 30.89 -5.53 -1.09
N ALA A 117 29.75 -6.11 -0.69
CA ALA A 117 29.71 -7.49 -0.20
C ALA A 117 30.09 -8.50 -1.29
N GLU A 118 29.68 -8.26 -2.54
CA GLU A 118 30.07 -9.07 -3.70
C GLU A 118 31.58 -9.00 -3.95
N ALA A 119 32.16 -7.80 -3.97
CA ALA A 119 33.60 -7.64 -4.13
C ALA A 119 34.40 -8.37 -3.04
N ILE A 120 33.95 -8.31 -1.79
CA ILE A 120 34.57 -9.05 -0.68
C ILE A 120 34.42 -10.56 -0.88
N ALA A 121 33.25 -11.04 -1.30
CA ALA A 121 33.04 -12.45 -1.58
C ALA A 121 33.96 -12.95 -2.71
N ASP A 122 34.11 -12.18 -3.78
CA ASP A 122 34.98 -12.49 -4.90
C ASP A 122 36.46 -12.55 -4.48
N GLU A 123 36.91 -11.60 -3.65
CA GLU A 123 38.25 -11.62 -3.08
C GLU A 123 38.50 -12.86 -2.23
N LEU A 124 37.55 -13.22 -1.36
CA LEU A 124 37.64 -14.42 -0.54
C LEU A 124 37.68 -15.68 -1.40
N ILE A 125 36.85 -15.78 -2.42
CA ILE A 125 36.85 -16.92 -3.36
C ILE A 125 38.21 -17.03 -4.06
N ALA A 126 38.75 -15.92 -4.57
CA ALA A 126 40.07 -15.90 -5.21
C ALA A 126 41.20 -16.30 -4.25
N SER A 127 41.04 -16.04 -2.95
CA SER A 127 42.03 -16.40 -1.94
C SER A 127 42.00 -17.87 -1.51
N ILE A 128 40.97 -18.64 -1.90
CA ILE A 128 40.87 -20.06 -1.59
C ILE A 128 41.87 -20.84 -2.46
N HIS A 129 42.88 -21.39 -1.81
CA HIS A 129 43.85 -22.27 -2.45
C HIS A 129 43.75 -23.67 -1.83
N VAL A 130 43.56 -24.68 -2.68
CA VAL A 130 43.56 -26.08 -2.26
C VAL A 130 44.80 -26.74 -2.84
N THR A 131 45.73 -27.12 -1.97
CA THR A 131 46.92 -27.88 -2.37
C THR A 131 46.56 -29.36 -2.36
N ARG A 132 46.62 -30.00 -3.53
CA ARG A 132 46.51 -31.46 -3.62
C ARG A 132 47.88 -32.07 -3.41
N TRP A 133 47.99 -32.94 -2.42
CA TRP A 133 49.20 -33.71 -2.17
C TRP A 133 49.12 -35.03 -2.92
N ASP A 134 50.25 -35.48 -3.47
CA ASP A 134 50.36 -36.85 -3.96
C ASP A 134 50.46 -37.81 -2.78
N MET A 135 49.93 -39.02 -2.94
CA MET A 135 49.86 -40.02 -1.87
C MET A 135 51.22 -40.32 -1.23
N PRO A 136 52.33 -40.49 -1.99
CA PRO A 136 53.64 -40.75 -1.40
C PRO A 136 54.14 -39.61 -0.51
N ILE A 137 53.90 -38.36 -0.91
CA ILE A 137 54.30 -37.16 -0.14
C ILE A 137 53.49 -37.06 1.16
N LEU A 138 52.20 -37.38 1.08
CA LEU A 138 51.31 -37.40 2.25
C LEU A 138 51.73 -38.48 3.25
N GLU A 139 52.06 -39.68 2.78
CA GLU A 139 52.53 -40.79 3.62
C GLU A 139 53.82 -40.41 4.36
N GLU A 140 54.81 -39.86 3.65
CA GLU A 140 56.08 -39.42 4.24
C GLU A 140 55.87 -38.33 5.31
N ALA A 141 55.09 -37.30 5.01
CA ALA A 141 54.82 -36.23 5.97
C ALA A 141 54.06 -36.72 7.21
N THR A 142 53.17 -37.70 7.04
CA THR A 142 52.43 -38.30 8.16
C THR A 142 53.36 -39.09 9.07
N LEU A 143 54.29 -39.85 8.49
CA LEU A 143 55.31 -40.59 9.24
C LEU A 143 56.23 -39.63 10.01
N ASN A 144 56.72 -38.58 9.35
CA ASN A 144 57.58 -37.56 9.97
C ASN A 144 56.87 -36.86 11.14
N ALA A 145 55.63 -36.40 10.95
CA ALA A 145 54.87 -35.74 12.02
C ALA A 145 54.62 -36.67 13.23
N LYS A 146 54.35 -37.96 12.98
CA LYS A 146 54.21 -38.96 14.05
C LYS A 146 55.53 -39.15 14.82
N GLN A 147 56.65 -39.13 14.11
CA GLN A 147 57.97 -39.34 14.68
C GLN A 147 58.43 -38.13 15.50
N GLU A 148 58.18 -36.90 15.01
CA GLU A 148 58.36 -35.66 15.77
C GLU A 148 57.56 -35.66 17.08
N TRP A 149 56.29 -36.08 17.03
CA TRP A 149 55.47 -36.17 18.24
C TRP A 149 56.07 -37.11 19.30
N TYR A 150 56.58 -38.29 18.90
CA TYR A 150 57.26 -39.21 19.82
C TYR A 150 58.57 -38.65 20.37
N LEU A 151 59.30 -37.81 19.62
CA LEU A 151 60.52 -37.17 20.10
C LEU A 151 60.23 -36.06 21.11
N GLU A 152 59.09 -35.37 20.98
CA GLU A 152 58.68 -34.31 21.90
C GLU A 152 57.96 -34.82 23.16
N HIS A 153 57.29 -35.98 23.08
CA HIS A 153 56.39 -36.48 24.13
C HIS A 153 56.73 -37.89 24.64
N GLY A 154 57.82 -38.49 24.17
CA GLY A 154 58.28 -39.84 24.53
C GLY A 154 59.41 -39.87 25.54
#